data_AF-A0A6M7V4P1-F1
#
_entry.id   AF-A0A6M7V4P1-F1
#
_cell.length_a   1.000
_cell.length_b   1.000
_cell.length_c   1.000
_cell.angle_alpha   90.00
_cell.angle_beta   90.00
_cell.angle_gamma   90.00
#
_symmetry.space_group_name_H-M   'P 1'
#
loop_
_entity.id
_entity.type
_entity.pdbx_description
1 polymer ?
#
loop_
_entity_poly.entity_id
_entity_poly.type
_entity_poly.pdbx_seq_one_letter_code
_entity_poly.pdbx_strand_id
1 'polypeptide(L)' 'MTAALTAPEHSHTAAIDQAAQWLATTPPRQRPAPLVPAMREMFGLSAVEVCAAIREAQLIRARAA' A
#
# COMPACT_ATOMS: atom_id res chain seq x y z
N MET A 1 16.31 -2.95 25.21
CA MET A 1 14.96 -2.34 25.21
C MET A 1 14.31 -2.70 23.88
N THR A 2 13.78 -3.91 23.76
CA THR A 2 13.10 -4.40 22.55
C THR A 2 11.65 -3.94 22.62
N ALA A 3 11.32 -2.90 21.85
CA ALA A 3 9.95 -2.43 21.73
C ALA A 3 9.12 -3.55 21.10
N ALA A 4 8.30 -4.22 21.90
CA ALA A 4 7.28 -5.13 21.41
C ALA A 4 6.22 -4.29 20.70
N LEU A 5 6.35 -4.20 19.37
CA LEU A 5 5.38 -3.50 18.51
C LEU A 5 4.06 -4.26 18.60
N THR A 6 3.01 -3.57 19.00
CA THR A 6 1.74 -4.17 19.39
C THR A 6 1.00 -4.65 18.13
N ALA A 7 0.29 -5.78 18.22
CA ALA A 7 -0.35 -6.48 17.10
C ALA A 7 -1.17 -5.65 16.06
N PRO A 8 -1.87 -4.54 16.40
CA PRO A 8 -2.60 -3.78 15.38
C PRO A 8 -1.67 -2.99 14.44
N GLU A 9 -0.52 -2.52 14.92
CA GLU A 9 0.34 -1.58 14.17
C GLU A 9 1.04 -2.27 12.99
N HIS A 10 1.46 -3.53 13.20
CA HIS A 10 2.03 -4.36 12.15
C HIS A 10 1.00 -4.74 11.08
N SER A 11 -0.27 -4.92 11.47
CA SER A 11 -1.33 -5.31 10.54
C SER A 11 -1.62 -4.21 9.51
N HIS A 12 -1.63 -2.94 9.92
CA HIS A 12 -1.82 -1.80 9.02
C HIS A 12 -0.61 -1.61 8.11
N THR A 13 0.60 -1.73 8.67
CA THR A 13 1.85 -1.66 7.89
C THR A 13 1.89 -2.74 6.81
N ALA A 14 1.52 -3.97 7.14
CA ALA A 14 1.48 -5.08 6.19
C ALA A 14 0.48 -4.86 5.04
N ALA A 15 -0.69 -4.27 5.30
CA ALA A 15 -1.67 -3.97 4.26
C ALA A 15 -1.19 -2.86 3.30
N ILE A 16 -0.48 -1.85 3.83
CA ILE A 16 0.15 -0.79 3.03
C ILE A 16 1.24 -1.38 2.14
N ASP A 17 2.13 -2.22 2.68
CA ASP A 17 3.20 -2.87 1.91
C ASP A 17 2.65 -3.75 0.78
N GLN A 18 1.60 -4.53 1.07
CA GLN A 18 0.93 -5.35 0.05
C GLN A 18 0.30 -4.50 -1.06
N ALA A 19 -0.41 -3.43 -0.70
CA ALA A 19 -1.00 -2.51 -1.67
C ALA A 19 0.08 -1.77 -2.48
N ALA A 20 1.17 -1.35 -1.85
CA ALA A 20 2.30 -0.70 -2.50
C ALA A 20 2.96 -1.63 -3.52
N GLN A 21 3.21 -2.89 -3.16
CA GLN A 21 3.77 -3.90 -4.05
C GLN A 21 2.84 -4.16 -5.24
N TRP A 22 1.54 -4.33 -4.98
CA TRP A 22 0.54 -4.51 -6.03
C TRP A 22 0.49 -3.31 -6.97
N LEU A 23 0.49 -2.09 -6.43
CA LEU A 23 0.54 -0.86 -7.23
C LEU A 23 1.81 -0.79 -8.07
N ALA A 24 2.98 -1.10 -7.49
CA ALA A 24 4.27 -1.02 -8.14
C ALA A 24 4.35 -1.93 -9.38
N THR A 25 3.84 -3.16 -9.26
CA THR A 25 3.90 -4.19 -10.31
C THR A 25 2.72 -4.15 -11.28
N THR A 26 1.56 -3.62 -10.87
CA THR A 26 0.37 -3.56 -11.74
C THR A 26 0.46 -2.39 -12.72
N PRO A 27 0.39 -2.62 -14.05
CA PRO A 27 0.39 -1.57 -15.06
C PRO A 27 -0.76 -0.56 -14.87
N PRO A 28 -0.56 0.75 -15.14
CA PRO A 28 -1.60 1.77 -14.94
C PRO A 28 -2.94 1.47 -15.64
N ARG A 29 -2.90 0.82 -16.81
CA ARG A 29 -4.10 0.47 -17.60
C ARG A 29 -4.95 -0.63 -16.98
N GLN A 30 -4.40 -1.41 -16.06
CA GLN A 30 -5.08 -2.51 -15.37
C GLN A 30 -5.57 -2.11 -13.98
N ARG A 31 -5.32 -0.87 -13.54
CA ARG A 31 -5.74 -0.41 -12.22
C ARG A 31 -7.21 0.02 -12.25
N PRO A 32 -7.98 -0.31 -11.20
CA PRO A 32 -9.35 0.15 -11.07
C PRO A 32 -9.37 1.67 -10.91
N ALA A 33 -10.39 2.29 -11.50
CA ALA A 33 -10.70 3.70 -11.33
C ALA A 33 -12.14 3.80 -10.78
N PRO A 34 -12.37 4.54 -9.68
CA PRO A 34 -11.41 5.32 -8.88
C PRO A 34 -10.53 4.45 -7.95
N LEU A 35 -9.25 4.83 -7.82
CA LEU A 35 -8.25 4.01 -7.12
C LEU A 35 -8.49 3.90 -5.60
N VAL A 36 -8.79 5.01 -4.91
CA VAL A 36 -8.92 5.03 -3.45
C VAL A 36 -10.09 4.15 -2.95
N PRO A 37 -11.31 4.24 -3.51
CA PRO A 37 -12.38 3.31 -3.16
C PRO A 37 -12.02 1.85 -3.43
N ALA A 38 -11.38 1.56 -4.56
CA ALA A 38 -10.98 0.19 -4.89
C ALA A 38 -9.92 -0.35 -3.91
N MET A 39 -8.93 0.46 -3.51
CA MET A 39 -7.94 0.03 -2.52
C MET A 39 -8.56 -0.20 -1.14
N ARG A 40 -9.60 0.56 -0.77
CA ARG A 40 -10.39 0.30 0.44
C ARG A 40 -11.10 -1.06 0.36
N GLU A 41 -11.72 -1.38 -0.78
CA GLU A 41 -12.43 -2.66 -0.97
C GLU A 41 -11.48 -3.86 -1.04
N MET A 42 -10.31 -3.70 -1.67
CA MET A 42 -9.33 -4.78 -1.87
C MET A 42 -8.48 -5.07 -0.63
N PHE A 43 -8.07 -4.03 0.09
CA PHE A 43 -7.07 -4.13 1.16
C PHE A 43 -7.55 -3.58 2.51
N GLY A 44 -8.77 -3.05 2.60
CA GLY A 44 -9.31 -2.47 3.84
C GLY A 44 -8.72 -1.12 4.22
N LEU A 45 -7.98 -0.46 3.31
CA LEU A 45 -7.23 0.76 3.61
C LEU A 45 -8.11 2.01 3.74
N SER A 46 -7.71 2.92 4.62
CA SER A 46 -8.19 4.30 4.66
C SER A 46 -7.54 5.16 3.55
N ALA A 47 -8.13 6.32 3.26
CA ALA A 47 -7.59 7.21 2.23
C ALA A 47 -6.13 7.65 2.49
N VAL A 48 -5.76 7.84 3.76
CA VAL A 48 -4.38 8.21 4.15
C VAL A 48 -3.41 7.07 3.88
N GLU A 49 -3.81 5.84 4.21
CA GLU A 49 -2.98 4.66 3.97
C GLU A 49 -2.83 4.35 2.47
N VAL A 50 -3.85 4.62 1.67
CA VAL A 50 -3.74 4.54 0.20
C VAL A 50 -2.71 5.55 -0.32
N CYS A 51 -2.68 6.78 0.20
CA CYS A 51 -1.64 7.75 -0.16
C CYS A 51 -0.23 7.25 0.23
N ALA A 52 -0.09 6.61 1.39
CA ALA A 52 1.16 5.98 1.80
C ALA A 52 1.57 4.83 0.85
N ALA A 53 0.63 3.94 0.50
CA ALA A 53 0.87 2.85 -0.45
C ALA A 53 1.27 3.36 -1.84
N ILE A 54 0.66 4.46 -2.31
CA ILE A 54 1.04 5.11 -3.58
C ILE A 54 2.48 5.63 -3.51
N ARG A 55 2.87 6.29 -2.41
CA ARG A 55 4.24 6.76 -2.20
C ARG A 55 5.23 5.59 -2.22
N GLU A 56 4.97 4.55 -1.44
CA GLU A 56 5.84 3.36 -1.39
C GLU A 56 5.95 2.67 -2.75
N ALA A 57 4.86 2.58 -3.50
CA ALA A 57 4.88 2.02 -4.85
C ALA A 57 5.81 2.79 -5.81
N GLN A 58 5.88 4.12 -5.70
CA GLN A 58 6.82 4.91 -6.49
C GLN A 58 8.27 4.68 -6.05
N LEU A 59 8.53 4.57 -4.76
CA LEU A 59 9.87 4.26 -4.24
C LEU A 59 10.34 2.87 -4.69
N ILE A 60 9.45 1.86 -4.70
CA ILE A 60 9.75 0.53 -5.22
C ILE A 60 10.18 0.61 -6.69
N ARG A 61 9.42 1.33 -7.53
CA ARG A 61 9.77 1.51 -8.95
C ARG A 61 11.10 2.26 -9.14
N ALA A 62 11.33 3.31 -8.37
CA ALA A 62 12.56 4.10 -8.45
C ALA A 62 13.81 3.30 -8.07
N ARG A 63 13.70 2.37 -7.11
CA ARG A 63 14.79 1.47 -6.70
C ARG A 63 15.04 0.32 -7.68
N ALA A 64 14.05 -0.02 -8.50
CA ALA A 64 14.14 -1.10 -9.49
C ALA A 64 14.62 -0.63 -10.88
N ALA A 65 14.87 0.68 -11.05
CA ALA A 65 15.31 1.31 -12.28
C ALA A 65 16.84 1.40 -12.39
#